data_AF-A0A2W6RLG5-F1
#
_entry.id   AF-A0A2W6RLG5-F1
#
_cell.length_a   1.000
_cell.length_b   1.000
_cell.length_c   1.000
_cell.angle_alpha   90.00
_cell.angle_beta   90.00
_cell.angle_gamma   90.00
#
_symmetry.space_group_name_H-M   'P 1'
#
loop_
_entity.id
_entity.type
_entity.pdbx_description
1 polymer ?
#
loop_
_entity_poly.entity_id
_entity_poly.type
_entity_poly.pdbx_seq_one_letter_code
_entity_poly.pdbx_strand_id
1 'polypeptide(L)'
;MLDPMSIAKAAADAADRSAAASVVSSGTAVLALLVSIGAGLLLWEQLKSARWLALLSFEQSMHDRAQAFTVIAQQLAGGSAPAGTQAIYDAAKEAYFNSVDRLASSILNGQFPEKEMRQDYRDYIQNIVRAHPNDFNTGTSYRKVVRLHQKWQDQ
;
A
#
# COMPACT_ATOMS: atom_id res chain seq x y z
N MET A 1 35.37 24.79 -63.21
CA MET A 1 34.87 23.46 -63.64
C MET A 1 35.25 22.50 -62.52
N LEU A 2 34.29 22.13 -61.66
CA LEU A 2 34.58 21.27 -60.51
C LEU A 2 34.88 19.85 -61.01
N ASP A 3 35.95 19.26 -60.49
CA ASP A 3 36.40 17.91 -60.85
C ASP A 3 35.32 16.89 -60.44
N PRO A 4 34.77 16.08 -61.37
CA PRO A 4 33.78 15.06 -61.05
C PRO A 4 34.25 14.08 -59.97
N MET A 5 35.56 13.86 -59.83
CA MET A 5 36.14 13.00 -58.81
C MET A 5 36.02 13.60 -57.39
N SER A 6 36.06 14.93 -57.27
CA SER A 6 35.85 15.63 -56.00
C SER A 6 34.39 15.57 -55.55
N ILE A 7 33.44 15.64 -56.48
CA ILE A 7 32.01 15.55 -56.20
C ILE A 7 31.64 14.13 -55.75
N ALA A 8 32.19 13.10 -56.40
CA ALA A 8 31.95 11.71 -56.04
C ALA A 8 32.45 11.36 -54.63
N LYS A 9 33.64 11.87 -54.24
CA LYS A 9 34.19 11.67 -52.90
C LYS A 9 33.36 12.36 -51.82
N ALA A 10 32.92 13.59 -52.07
CA ALA A 10 32.06 14.32 -51.13
C ALA A 10 30.70 13.63 -50.92
N ALA A 11 30.14 13.03 -51.97
CA ALA A 11 28.89 12.25 -51.88
C ALA A 11 29.08 10.95 -51.06
N ALA A 12 30.21 10.26 -51.23
CA ALA A 12 30.54 9.07 -50.45
C ALA A 12 30.74 9.39 -48.96
N ASP A 13 31.49 10.45 -48.63
CA ASP A 13 31.71 10.89 -47.24
C ASP A 13 30.40 11.34 -46.56
N ALA A 14 29.48 11.95 -47.32
CA ALA A 14 28.16 12.32 -46.81
C ALA A 14 27.27 11.11 -46.53
N ALA A 15 27.29 10.10 -47.42
CA ALA A 15 26.56 8.85 -47.23
C ALA A 15 27.04 8.10 -45.99
N ASP A 16 28.36 8.01 -45.78
CA ASP A 16 28.97 7.30 -44.66
C ASP A 16 28.64 7.97 -43.30
N ARG A 17 28.65 9.31 -43.26
CA ARG A 17 28.22 10.08 -42.07
C ARG A 17 26.73 9.91 -41.77
N SER A 18 25.88 9.82 -42.81
CA SER A 18 24.44 9.61 -42.63
C SER A 18 24.12 8.21 -42.10
N ALA A 19 24.87 7.19 -42.53
CA ALA A 19 24.75 5.82 -42.04
C ALA A 19 25.25 5.69 -40.59
N ALA A 20 26.37 6.33 -40.24
CA ALA A 20 26.85 6.35 -38.85
C ALA A 20 25.85 7.04 -37.91
N ALA A 21 25.24 8.15 -38.33
CA ALA A 21 24.25 8.86 -37.52
C ALA A 21 22.94 8.06 -37.31
N SER A 22 22.49 7.30 -38.31
CA SER A 22 21.29 6.46 -38.20
C SER A 22 21.52 5.23 -37.29
N VAL A 23 22.72 4.65 -37.32
CA VAL A 23 23.09 3.54 -36.42
C VAL A 23 23.23 4.03 -34.97
N VAL A 24 23.85 5.19 -34.74
CA VAL A 24 23.99 5.76 -33.39
C VAL A 24 22.63 6.16 -32.80
N SER A 25 21.74 6.76 -33.60
CA SER A 25 20.38 7.13 -33.13
C SER A 25 19.48 5.91 -32.88
N SER A 26 19.60 4.86 -33.70
CA SER A 26 18.88 3.60 -33.46
C SER A 26 19.41 2.87 -32.22
N GLY A 27 20.74 2.87 -32.01
CA GLY A 27 21.36 2.26 -30.84
C GLY A 27 21.01 2.95 -29.52
N THR A 28 20.96 4.29 -29.50
CA THR A 28 20.54 5.04 -28.30
C THR A 28 19.07 4.83 -27.97
N ALA A 29 18.19 4.72 -28.97
CA ALA A 29 16.77 4.44 -28.76
C ALA A 29 16.53 3.06 -28.12
N VAL A 30 17.25 2.02 -28.58
CA VAL A 30 17.16 0.67 -27.99
C VAL A 30 17.67 0.66 -26.55
N LEU A 31 18.80 1.32 -26.27
CA LEU A 31 19.33 1.42 -24.91
C LEU A 31 18.37 2.18 -23.98
N ALA A 32 17.77 3.29 -24.43
CA ALA A 32 16.79 4.04 -23.66
C ALA A 32 15.54 3.19 -23.33
N LEU A 33 15.07 2.38 -24.28
CA LEU A 33 13.97 1.45 -24.06
C LEU A 33 14.32 0.38 -23.02
N LEU A 34 15.50 -0.23 -23.12
CA LEU A 34 15.96 -1.24 -22.15
C LEU A 34 16.11 -0.66 -20.74
N VAL A 35 16.66 0.56 -20.62
CA VAL A 35 16.76 1.27 -19.34
C VAL A 35 15.37 1.55 -18.76
N SER A 36 14.41 1.96 -19.60
CA SER A 36 13.03 2.25 -19.17
C SER A 36 12.29 1.02 -18.68
N ILE A 37 12.44 -0.12 -19.36
CA ILE A 37 11.89 -1.41 -18.92
C ILE A 37 12.53 -1.85 -17.60
N GLY A 38 13.86 -1.73 -17.48
CA GLY A 38 14.58 -2.05 -16.24
C GLY A 38 14.13 -1.19 -15.06
N ALA A 39 13.97 0.11 -15.26
CA ALA A 39 13.42 1.02 -14.25
C ALA A 39 11.98 0.64 -13.86
N GLY A 40 11.13 0.27 -14.82
CA GLY A 40 9.77 -0.20 -14.56
C GLY A 40 9.73 -1.46 -13.68
N LEU A 41 10.60 -2.44 -13.95
CA LEU A 41 10.72 -3.65 -13.14
C LEU A 41 11.19 -3.35 -11.71
N LEU A 42 12.17 -2.45 -11.55
CA LEU A 42 12.63 -2.04 -10.23
C LEU A 42 11.53 -1.35 -9.43
N LEU A 43 10.76 -0.44 -10.06
CA LEU A 43 9.63 0.22 -9.43
C LEU A 43 8.55 -0.77 -8.98
N TRP A 44 8.33 -1.84 -9.74
CA TRP A 44 7.38 -2.89 -9.38
C TRP A 44 7.77 -3.63 -8.09
N GLU A 45 9.05 -3.99 -7.94
CA GLU A 45 9.55 -4.63 -6.72
C GLU A 45 9.55 -3.66 -5.51
N GLN A 46 9.84 -2.38 -5.75
CA GLN A 46 9.72 -1.34 -4.72
C GLN A 46 8.26 -1.17 -4.25
N LEU A 47 7.29 -1.23 -5.16
CA LEU A 47 5.86 -1.17 -4.83
C LEU A 47 5.41 -2.37 -3.98
N LYS A 48 5.86 -3.59 -4.30
CA LYS A 48 5.60 -4.77 -3.48
C LYS A 48 6.17 -4.61 -2.08
N SER A 49 7.41 -4.14 -1.97
CA SER A 49 8.08 -3.93 -0.69
C SER A 49 7.38 -2.84 0.15
N ALA A 50 7.01 -1.72 -0.47
CA ALA A 50 6.29 -0.62 0.17
C ALA A 50 4.92 -1.06 0.70
N ARG A 51 4.22 -1.93 -0.04
CA ARG A 51 2.96 -2.53 0.41
C ARG A 51 3.15 -3.29 1.73
N TRP A 52 4.16 -4.15 1.82
CA TRP A 52 4.41 -4.93 3.03
C TRP A 52 4.84 -4.07 4.22
N LEU A 53 5.65 -3.04 3.97
CA LEU A 53 5.99 -2.04 4.99
C LEU A 53 4.75 -1.29 5.49
N ALA A 54 3.81 -0.95 4.60
CA ALA A 54 2.55 -0.33 4.99
C ALA A 54 1.72 -1.27 5.88
N LEU A 55 1.67 -2.57 5.58
CA LEU A 55 0.99 -3.55 6.42
C LEU A 55 1.58 -3.60 7.83
N LEU A 56 2.91 -3.71 7.94
CA LEU A 56 3.60 -3.68 9.25
C LEU A 56 3.29 -2.39 10.03
N SER A 57 3.20 -1.25 9.35
CA SER A 57 2.83 0.01 10.01
C SER A 57 1.39 -0.01 10.55
N PHE A 58 0.46 -0.65 9.85
CA PHE A 58 -0.90 -0.85 10.34
C PHE A 58 -0.92 -1.76 11.56
N GLU A 59 -0.19 -2.89 11.52
CA GLU A 59 -0.08 -3.82 12.65
C GLU A 59 0.49 -3.15 13.89
N GLN A 60 1.59 -2.43 13.75
CA GLN A 60 2.18 -1.68 14.86
C GLN A 60 1.20 -0.65 15.41
N SER A 61 0.56 0.14 14.54
CA SER A 61 -0.42 1.14 14.98
C SER A 61 -1.63 0.51 15.67
N MET A 62 -2.09 -0.67 15.24
CA MET A 62 -3.19 -1.37 15.90
C MET A 62 -2.74 -1.92 17.26
N HIS A 63 -1.54 -2.49 17.33
CA HIS A 63 -0.97 -3.04 18.55
C HIS A 63 -0.79 -1.96 19.63
N ASP A 64 -0.18 -0.83 19.29
CA ASP A 64 0.06 0.28 20.22
C ASP A 64 -1.26 0.81 20.79
N ARG A 65 -2.28 0.95 19.93
CA ARG A 65 -3.61 1.45 20.33
C ARG A 65 -4.40 0.42 21.13
N ALA A 66 -4.31 -0.87 20.78
CA ALA A 66 -4.93 -1.95 21.53
C ALA A 66 -4.33 -2.05 22.95
N GLN A 67 -3.01 -1.90 23.08
CA GLN A 67 -2.33 -1.89 24.36
C GLN A 67 -2.79 -0.70 25.21
N ALA A 68 -2.80 0.51 24.64
CA ALA A 68 -3.28 1.70 25.34
C ALA A 68 -4.72 1.54 25.83
N PHE A 69 -5.61 1.06 24.95
CA PHE A 69 -7.00 0.75 25.27
C PHE A 69 -7.11 -0.26 26.43
N THR A 70 -6.33 -1.34 26.38
CA THR A 70 -6.37 -2.40 27.40
C THR A 70 -5.85 -1.92 28.76
N VAL A 71 -4.78 -1.13 28.78
CA VAL A 71 -4.23 -0.55 30.03
C VAL A 71 -5.27 0.35 30.70
N ILE A 72 -5.96 1.20 29.94
CA ILE A 72 -7.00 2.08 30.49
C ILE A 72 -8.22 1.25 30.94
N ALA A 73 -8.58 0.19 30.20
CA ALA A 73 -9.65 -0.72 30.59
C ALA A 73 -9.37 -1.39 31.96
N GLN A 74 -8.12 -1.80 32.19
CA GLN A 74 -7.69 -2.37 33.47
C GLN A 74 -7.76 -1.35 34.61
N GLN A 75 -7.40 -0.08 34.36
CA GLN A 75 -7.52 0.99 35.34
C GLN A 75 -8.98 1.24 35.75
N LEU A 76 -9.91 1.22 34.78
CA LEU A 76 -11.34 1.32 35.04
C LEU A 76 -11.86 0.14 35.85
N ALA A 77 -11.46 -1.09 35.51
CA ALA A 77 -11.87 -2.29 36.23
C ALA A 77 -11.35 -2.35 37.68
N GLY A 78 -10.17 -1.75 37.94
CA GLY A 78 -9.55 -1.71 39.26
C GLY A 78 -10.21 -0.78 40.29
N GLY A 79 -11.31 -0.10 39.95
CA GLY A 79 -12.15 0.66 40.89
C GLY A 79 -11.52 1.93 41.48
N SER A 80 -10.29 2.26 41.12
CA SER A 80 -9.54 3.46 41.59
C SER A 80 -9.23 4.42 40.44
N ALA A 81 -10.11 4.46 39.45
CA ALA A 81 -9.92 5.28 38.26
C ALA A 81 -10.15 6.76 38.58
N PRO A 82 -9.19 7.65 38.25
CA PRO A 82 -9.38 9.10 38.36
C PRO A 82 -10.63 9.60 37.63
N ALA A 83 -11.15 10.75 38.06
CA ALA A 83 -12.23 11.42 37.32
C ALA A 83 -11.79 11.67 35.86
N GLY A 84 -12.67 11.35 34.90
CA GLY A 84 -12.39 11.48 33.47
C GLY A 84 -11.77 10.25 32.80
N THR A 85 -11.41 9.20 33.54
CA THR A 85 -10.84 7.96 32.96
C THR A 85 -11.79 7.30 31.96
N GLN A 86 -13.11 7.41 32.16
CA GLN A 86 -14.11 6.90 31.21
C GLN A 86 -14.02 7.60 29.84
N ALA A 87 -13.88 8.92 29.81
CA ALA A 87 -13.73 9.66 28.56
C ALA A 87 -12.41 9.30 27.85
N ILE A 88 -11.34 9.08 28.61
CA ILE A 88 -10.05 8.63 28.09
C ILE A 88 -10.17 7.21 27.50
N TYR A 89 -10.92 6.32 28.17
CA TYR A 89 -11.22 4.98 27.66
C TYR A 89 -11.99 5.03 26.35
N ASP A 90 -13.04 5.84 26.27
CA ASP A 90 -13.86 5.96 25.06
C ASP A 90 -13.04 6.51 23.89
N ALA A 91 -12.19 7.50 24.12
CA ALA A 91 -11.26 8.02 23.12
C ALA A 91 -10.22 6.99 22.68
N ALA A 92 -9.67 6.20 23.61
CA ALA A 92 -8.72 5.13 23.28
C ALA A 92 -9.38 4.00 22.47
N LYS A 93 -10.61 3.63 22.83
CA LYS A 93 -11.44 2.67 22.11
C LYS A 93 -11.70 3.14 20.68
N GLU A 94 -12.12 4.39 20.52
CA GLU A 94 -12.34 5.00 19.20
C GLU A 94 -11.05 5.04 18.37
N ALA A 95 -9.93 5.44 18.96
CA ALA A 95 -8.65 5.45 18.27
C ALA A 95 -8.25 4.04 17.78
N TYR A 96 -8.45 3.02 18.61
CA TYR A 96 -8.21 1.64 18.25
C TYR A 96 -9.12 1.18 17.10
N PHE A 97 -10.44 1.33 17.22
CA PHE A 97 -11.37 0.90 16.17
C PHE A 97 -11.16 1.64 14.85
N ASN A 98 -10.79 2.92 14.90
CA ASN A 98 -10.40 3.67 13.70
C ASN A 98 -9.16 3.09 13.01
N SER A 99 -8.19 2.53 13.75
CA SER A 99 -7.04 1.85 13.14
C SER A 99 -7.44 0.54 12.46
N VAL A 100 -8.34 -0.23 13.07
CA VAL A 100 -8.89 -1.46 12.48
C VAL A 100 -9.73 -1.16 11.24
N ASP A 101 -10.54 -0.10 11.26
CA ASP A 101 -11.34 0.32 10.09
C ASP A 101 -10.46 0.78 8.91
N ARG A 102 -9.33 1.45 9.19
CA ARG A 102 -8.35 1.78 8.15
C ARG A 102 -7.75 0.54 7.51
N LEU A 103 -7.34 -0.46 8.30
CA LEU A 103 -6.88 -1.75 7.75
C LEU A 103 -7.97 -2.39 6.89
N ALA A 104 -9.20 -2.46 7.40
CA ALA A 104 -10.32 -3.05 6.67
C ALA A 104 -10.60 -2.32 5.35
N SER A 105 -10.52 -0.98 5.35
CA SER A 105 -10.64 -0.15 4.16
C SER A 105 -9.55 -0.49 3.14
N SER A 106 -8.29 -0.58 3.57
CA SER A 106 -7.15 -0.92 2.69
C SER A 106 -7.31 -2.30 2.05
N ILE A 107 -7.78 -3.30 2.81
CA ILE A 107 -8.07 -4.64 2.30
C ILE A 107 -9.22 -4.60 1.28
N LEU A 108 -10.33 -3.94 1.61
CA LEU A 108 -11.50 -3.83 0.72
C LEU A 108 -11.18 -3.10 -0.60
N ASN A 109 -10.24 -2.16 -0.57
CA ASN A 109 -9.80 -1.41 -1.75
C ASN A 109 -8.72 -2.16 -2.56
N GLY A 110 -8.36 -3.39 -2.18
CA GLY A 110 -7.39 -4.20 -2.91
C GLY A 110 -5.94 -3.75 -2.77
N GLN A 111 -5.63 -2.90 -1.78
CA GLN A 111 -4.24 -2.52 -1.49
C GLN A 111 -3.43 -3.72 -0.99
N PHE A 112 -4.10 -4.70 -0.40
CA PHE A 112 -3.55 -5.97 0.04
C PHE A 112 -4.26 -7.14 -0.64
N PRO A 113 -3.56 -8.26 -0.91
CA PRO A 113 -4.16 -9.44 -1.51
C PRO A 113 -5.15 -10.07 -0.53
N GLU A 114 -6.45 -10.00 -0.87
CA GLU A 114 -7.53 -10.39 0.04
C GLU A 114 -7.41 -11.84 0.55
N LYS A 115 -6.95 -12.77 -0.30
CA LYS A 115 -6.78 -14.17 0.09
C LYS A 115 -5.82 -14.34 1.27
N GLU A 116 -4.67 -13.67 1.21
CA GLU A 116 -3.64 -13.71 2.26
C GLU A 116 -4.16 -12.98 3.51
N MET A 117 -4.74 -11.79 3.34
CA MET A 117 -5.28 -11.02 4.47
C MET A 117 -6.42 -11.73 5.19
N ARG A 118 -7.25 -12.47 4.46
CA ARG A 118 -8.32 -13.28 5.07
C ARG A 118 -7.73 -14.42 5.88
N GLN A 119 -6.67 -15.06 5.41
CA GLN A 119 -6.03 -16.14 6.16
C GLN A 119 -5.49 -15.63 7.50
N ASP A 120 -4.87 -14.45 7.51
CA ASP A 120 -4.17 -13.95 8.69
C ASP A 120 -5.08 -13.16 9.65
N TYR A 121 -6.05 -12.41 9.12
CA TYR A 121 -6.85 -11.47 9.93
C TYR A 121 -8.32 -11.85 10.11
N ARG A 122 -8.83 -12.94 9.49
CA ARG A 122 -10.24 -13.34 9.64
C ARG A 122 -10.62 -13.47 11.10
N ASP A 123 -9.86 -14.24 11.86
CA ASP A 123 -10.15 -14.51 13.27
C ASP A 123 -10.04 -13.23 14.10
N TYR A 124 -9.04 -12.39 13.81
CA TYR A 124 -8.86 -11.09 14.47
C TYR A 124 -10.09 -10.18 14.28
N ILE A 125 -10.56 -10.01 13.05
CA ILE A 125 -11.74 -9.19 12.74
C ILE A 125 -13.00 -9.79 13.36
N GLN A 126 -13.20 -11.11 13.27
CA GLN A 126 -14.35 -11.79 13.88
C GLN A 126 -14.37 -11.61 15.41
N ASN A 127 -13.22 -11.75 16.06
CA ASN A 127 -13.10 -11.61 17.51
C ASN A 127 -13.42 -10.19 17.97
N ILE A 128 -12.96 -9.16 17.26
CA ILE A 128 -13.26 -7.77 17.59
C ILE A 128 -14.75 -7.46 17.46
N VAL A 129 -15.37 -7.88 16.35
CA VAL A 129 -16.81 -7.69 16.14
C VAL A 129 -17.64 -8.41 17.21
N ARG A 130 -17.22 -9.61 17.61
CA ARG A 130 -17.88 -10.38 18.69
C ARG A 130 -17.66 -9.79 20.08
N ALA A 131 -16.49 -9.23 20.35
CA ALA A 131 -16.16 -8.62 21.64
C ALA A 131 -16.88 -7.28 21.85
N HIS A 132 -17.21 -6.57 20.78
CA HIS A 132 -17.81 -5.24 20.82
C HIS A 132 -19.07 -5.12 19.92
N PRO A 133 -20.09 -5.97 20.11
CA PRO A 133 -21.23 -6.05 19.20
C PRO A 133 -22.02 -4.73 19.09
N ASN A 134 -22.08 -3.96 20.18
CA ASN A 134 -22.76 -2.67 20.19
C ASN A 134 -22.04 -1.61 19.36
N ASP A 135 -20.71 -1.69 19.25
CA ASP A 135 -19.89 -0.75 18.47
C ASP A 135 -19.89 -1.10 16.98
N PHE A 136 -20.20 -2.35 16.59
CA PHE A 136 -20.17 -2.84 15.20
C PHE A 136 -21.57 -3.16 14.63
N ASN A 137 -22.58 -2.39 15.00
CA ASN A 137 -23.96 -2.51 14.48
C ASN A 137 -24.15 -1.81 13.11
N THR A 138 -25.33 -1.93 12.50
CA THR A 138 -25.65 -1.34 11.17
C THR A 138 -25.48 0.18 11.08
N GLY A 139 -25.61 0.90 12.20
CA GLY A 139 -25.46 2.36 12.29
C GLY A 139 -24.04 2.82 12.64
N THR A 140 -23.07 1.91 12.76
CA THR A 140 -21.71 2.25 13.19
C THR A 140 -20.98 3.19 12.24
N SER A 141 -20.00 3.93 12.78
CA SER A 141 -18.97 4.63 12.00
C SER A 141 -17.98 3.67 11.35
N TYR A 142 -17.74 2.48 11.94
CA TYR A 142 -16.78 1.46 11.50
C TYR A 142 -17.34 0.52 10.41
N ARG A 143 -17.97 1.10 9.38
CA ARG A 143 -18.70 0.35 8.35
C ARG A 143 -17.81 -0.56 7.52
N LYS A 144 -16.51 -0.24 7.39
CA LYS A 144 -15.58 -1.04 6.57
C LYS A 144 -15.25 -2.35 7.29
N VAL A 145 -15.09 -2.31 8.61
CA VAL A 145 -14.93 -3.52 9.42
C VAL A 145 -16.13 -4.44 9.28
N VAL A 146 -17.35 -3.90 9.44
CA VAL A 146 -18.60 -4.70 9.32
C VAL A 146 -18.73 -5.31 7.94
N ARG A 147 -18.48 -4.53 6.88
CA ARG A 147 -18.54 -5.02 5.50
C ARG A 147 -17.50 -6.09 5.22
N LEU A 148 -16.26 -5.92 5.71
CA LEU A 148 -15.21 -6.92 5.55
C LEU A 148 -15.55 -8.21 6.28
N HIS A 149 -16.05 -8.10 7.51
CA HIS A 149 -16.51 -9.23 8.31
C HIS A 149 -17.60 -10.03 7.60
N GLN A 150 -18.65 -9.37 7.09
CA GLN A 150 -19.72 -10.02 6.32
C GLN A 150 -19.18 -10.70 5.06
N LYS A 151 -18.36 -9.99 4.28
CA LYS A 151 -17.74 -10.52 3.06
C LYS A 151 -16.93 -11.80 3.31
N TRP A 152 -16.26 -11.88 4.45
CA TRP A 152 -15.52 -13.08 4.83
C TRP A 152 -16.41 -14.18 5.42
N GLN A 153 -17.55 -13.86 6.04
CA GLN A 153 -18.49 -14.89 6.52
C GLN A 153 -19.17 -15.64 5.36
N ASP A 154 -19.45 -14.95 4.25
CA ASP A 154 -20.14 -15.52 3.09
C ASP A 154 -19.24 -16.42 2.21
N GLN A 155 -17.94 -16.56 2.54
CA GLN A 155 -16.91 -17.27 1.74
C GLN A 155 -16.01 -18.18 2.58
#